data_AF-A0A345H0S3-F1
#
_entry.id   AF-A0A345H0S3-F1
#
_cell.length_a   1.000
_cell.length_b   1.000
_cell.length_c   1.000
_cell.angle_alpha   90.00
_cell.angle_beta   90.00
_cell.angle_gamma   90.00
#
_symmetry.space_group_name_H-M   'P 1'
#
loop_
_entity.id
_entity.type
_entity.pdbx_description
1 polymer ?
#
loop_
_entity_poly.entity_id
_entity_poly.type
_entity_poly.pdbx_seq_one_letter_code
_entity_poly.pdbx_strand_id
1 'polypeptide(L)' 'MNKKQITAIAIGVALGTSIGTTVGAVIGNVAMGTVTGSFIGICIGVILSLIVFKNDAE' A
#
# COMPACT_ATOMS: atom_id res chain seq x y z
N MET A 1 12.00 -7.53 10.55
CA MET A 1 11.40 -7.20 9.25
C MET A 1 12.46 -7.35 8.18
N ASN A 2 12.25 -8.28 7.25
CA ASN A 2 13.21 -8.53 6.18
C ASN A 2 13.16 -7.43 5.11
N LYS A 3 14.22 -7.22 4.33
CA LYS A 3 14.24 -6.17 3.28
C LYS A 3 13.07 -6.33 2.31
N LYS A 4 12.75 -7.58 1.97
CA LYS A 4 11.60 -7.93 1.11
C LYS A 4 10.25 -7.46 1.68
N GLN A 5 10.05 -7.59 2.99
CA GLN A 5 8.83 -7.14 3.68
C GLN A 5 8.69 -5.62 3.66
N ILE A 6 9.79 -4.90 3.90
CA ILE A 6 9.83 -3.44 3.83
C ILE A 6 9.50 -2.98 2.40
N THR A 7 10.10 -3.60 1.39
CA THR A 7 9.84 -3.28 -0.01
C THR A 7 8.40 -3.56 -0.41
N ALA A 8 7.81 -4.68 0.03
CA ALA A 8 6.41 -5.00 -0.25
C ALA A 8 5.43 -3.98 0.35
N ILE A 9 5.68 -3.56 1.59
CA ILE A 9 4.89 -2.51 2.25
C ILE A 9 5.08 -1.18 1.50
N ALA A 10 6.31 -0.80 1.17
CA ALA A 10 6.61 0.44 0.46
C ALA A 10 5.96 0.50 -0.94
N ILE A 11 6.00 -0.60 -1.69
CA ILE A 11 5.32 -0.71 -3.00
C ILE A 11 3.80 -0.60 -2.81
N GLY A 12 3.25 -1.30 -1.82
CA GLY A 12 1.82 -1.23 -1.50
C GLY A 12 1.37 0.20 -1.20
N VAL A 13 2.13 0.93 -0.37
CA VAL A 13 1.86 2.34 -0.06
C VAL A 13 1.97 3.19 -1.33
N ALA A 14 3.06 3.10 -2.09
CA ALA A 14 3.27 3.93 -3.27
C ALA A 14 2.15 3.76 -4.31
N LEU A 15 1.74 2.51 -4.58
CA LEU A 15 0.64 2.21 -5.47
C LEU A 15 -0.70 2.70 -4.92
N GLY A 16 -0.98 2.44 -3.64
CA GLY A 16 -2.19 2.89 -2.98
C GLY A 16 -2.34 4.41 -2.99
N THR A 17 -1.27 5.14 -2.67
CA THR A 17 -1.23 6.60 -2.73
C THR A 17 -1.50 7.11 -4.13
N SER A 18 -0.83 6.56 -5.16
CA SER A 18 -0.99 6.99 -6.55
C SER A 18 -2.42 6.80 -7.05
N ILE A 19 -2.99 5.61 -6.84
CA ILE A 19 -4.38 5.30 -7.22
C ILE A 19 -5.34 6.19 -6.42
N GLY A 20 -5.10 6.34 -5.11
CA GLY A 20 -5.87 7.20 -4.23
C GLY A 20 -5.91 8.65 -4.68
N THR A 21 -4.75 9.23 -5.04
CA THR A 21 -4.68 10.59 -5.59
C THR A 21 -5.49 10.72 -6.88
N THR A 22 -5.39 9.76 -7.81
CA THR A 22 -6.14 9.81 -9.06
C THR A 22 -7.64 9.75 -8.82
N VAL A 23 -8.09 8.83 -7.96
CA VAL A 23 -9.51 8.71 -7.59
C VAL A 23 -10.01 9.97 -6.87
N GLY A 24 -9.23 10.49 -5.93
CA GLY A 24 -9.54 11.74 -5.24
C GLY A 24 -9.63 12.94 -6.18
N ALA A 25 -8.76 13.01 -7.18
CA ALA A 25 -8.80 14.06 -8.21
C ALA A 25 -10.09 13.99 -9.04
N VAL A 26 -10.55 12.79 -9.40
CA VAL A 26 -11.80 12.59 -10.15
C VAL A 26 -13.03 12.99 -9.32
N ILE A 27 -13.03 12.70 -8.01
CA ILE A 27 -14.16 13.00 -7.11
C ILE A 27 -14.13 14.47 -6.62
N GLY A 28 -13.07 15.22 -6.93
CA GLY A 28 -12.88 16.59 -6.47
C GLY A 28 -12.41 16.70 -5.01
N ASN A 29 -11.97 15.59 -4.41
CA ASN A 29 -11.42 15.55 -3.06
C ASN A 29 -10.13 14.73 -3.02
N VAL A 30 -9.04 15.35 -3.50
CA VAL A 30 -7.72 14.72 -3.60
C VAL A 30 -7.26 14.23 -2.23
N ALA A 31 -7.32 15.08 -1.20
CA ALA A 31 -6.83 14.77 0.13
C ALA A 31 -7.46 13.49 0.72
N MET A 32 -8.78 13.35 0.61
CA MET A 32 -9.46 12.14 1.08
C MET A 32 -9.07 10.93 0.24
N GLY A 33 -9.00 11.08 -1.09
CA GLY A 33 -8.55 10.01 -1.99
C GLY A 33 -7.14 9.53 -1.66
N THR A 34 -6.19 10.43 -1.38
CA THR A 34 -4.83 10.06 -0.98
C THR A 34 -4.81 9.29 0.32
N VAL A 35 -5.55 9.74 1.33
CA VAL A 35 -5.60 9.09 2.64
C VAL A 35 -6.20 7.68 2.51
N THR A 36 -7.34 7.55 1.84
CA THR A 36 -7.99 6.25 1.63
C THR A 36 -7.12 5.31 0.79
N GLY A 37 -6.51 5.81 -0.29
CA GLY A 37 -5.61 5.02 -1.13
C GLY A 37 -4.36 4.57 -0.40
N SER A 38 -3.72 5.45 0.37
CA SER A 38 -2.54 5.13 1.18
C SER A 38 -2.88 4.06 2.23
N PHE A 39 -4.04 4.18 2.88
CA PHE A 39 -4.50 3.24 3.89
C PHE A 39 -4.74 1.85 3.28
N ILE A 40 -5.42 1.78 2.14
CA ILE A 40 -5.63 0.53 1.40
C ILE A 40 -4.28 -0.06 0.95
N GLY A 41 -3.37 0.78 0.43
CA GLY A 41 -2.03 0.38 0.02
C GLY A 41 -1.19 -0.22 1.14
N ILE A 42 -1.25 0.37 2.34
CA ILE A 42 -0.62 -0.16 3.56
C ILE A 42 -1.22 -1.53 3.91
N CYS A 43 -2.55 -1.64 3.96
CA CYS A 43 -3.22 -2.90 4.27
C CYS A 43 -2.80 -4.01 3.30
N ILE A 44 -2.83 -3.74 2.00
CA ILE A 44 -2.41 -4.68 0.95
C ILE A 44 -0.93 -5.04 1.11
N GLY A 45 -0.05 -4.05 1.29
CA GLY A 45 1.39 -4.26 1.45
C GLY A 45 1.75 -5.09 2.68
N VAL A 46 1.04 -4.88 3.80
CA VAL A 46 1.19 -5.67 5.03
C VAL A 46 0.66 -7.09 4.83
N ILE A 47 -0.52 -7.26 4.22
CA ILE A 47 -1.09 -8.58 3.93
C ILE A 47 -0.16 -9.37 2.99
N LEU A 48 0.31 -8.77 1.89
CA LEU A 48 1.29 -9.41 1.01
C LEU A 48 2.58 -9.74 1.75
N SER A 49 3.05 -8.84 2.62
CA SER A 49 4.26 -9.08 3.42
C SER A 49 4.12 -10.30 4.33
N LEU A 50 2.93 -10.48 4.92
CA LEU A 50 2.62 -11.58 5.83
C LEU A 50 2.21 -12.87 5.12
N ILE A 51 1.70 -12.83 3.90
CA ILE A 51 1.32 -14.03 3.14
C ILE A 51 2.52 -14.57 2.35
N VAL A 52 3.25 -13.69 1.65
CA VAL A 52 4.31 -14.10 0.72
C VAL A 52 5.62 -14.34 1.45
N PHE A 53 6.04 -13.44 2.35
CA PHE A 53 7.35 -13.55 3.01
C PHE A 53 7.30 -14.21 4.39
N LYS A 54 6.16 -14.77 4.78
CA LYS A 54 6.05 -15.62 5.98
C LYS A 54 6.74 -16.98 5.79
N ASN A 55 6.97 -17.39 4.54
CA ASN A 55 7.66 -18.65 4.20
C ASN A 55 9.18 -18.49 4.01
N ASP A 56 9.73 -17.26 4.03
CA ASP A 56 11.18 -17.03 4.01
C ASP A 56 11.81 -17.11 5.42
N ALA A 57 11.07 -17.62 6.41
CA ALA A 57 11.53 -17.84 7.78
C ALA A 57 11.81 -19.31 8.10
N GLU A 58 11.83 -20.19 7.08
CA GLU A 58 12.26 -21.59 7.16
C GLU A 58 13.64 -21.79 6.54
#